data_AF-A0A3P7ELZ0-F1
#
_entry.id   AF-A0A3P7ELZ0-F1
#
_cell.length_a   1.000
_cell.length_b   1.000
_cell.length_c   1.000
_cell.angle_alpha   90.00
_cell.angle_beta   90.00
_cell.angle_gamma   90.00
#
_symmetry.space_group_name_H-M   'P 1'
#
loop_
_entity.id
_entity.type
_entity.pdbx_description
1 polymer ?
#
loop_
_entity_poly.entity_id
_entity_poly.type
_entity_poly.pdbx_seq_one_letter_code
_entity_poly.pdbx_strand_id
1 'polypeptide(L)'
;MNYGLFNSSRLHFSSMHVVIPMFRVQTEVDLCKALPFLGMNNPFDSDRADFSGISDVDNLHIDSGKESAYLQVSRSGIRLFSVGTLCLGTDRHQFRHPDLFEVPNLEEPGEMEAKDIHSFVVNQPFTVILIDRESDCVLYQARIKVPEPVSGSKLPATN
;
A
#
# COMPACT_ATOMS: atom_id res chain seq x y z
N MET A 1 6.70 23.22 -9.82
CA MET A 1 6.39 22.85 -8.43
C MET A 1 7.08 21.53 -8.17
N ASN A 2 7.95 21.46 -7.15
CA ASN A 2 8.78 20.29 -6.91
C ASN A 2 8.06 19.32 -5.96
N TYR A 3 7.27 18.40 -6.52
CA TYR A 3 6.64 17.28 -5.79
C TYR A 3 7.45 16.00 -5.94
N GLY A 4 8.78 16.12 -6.03
CA GLY A 4 9.63 14.96 -6.20
C GLY A 4 9.49 14.32 -7.57
N LEU A 5 9.23 13.01 -7.58
CA LEU A 5 8.99 12.19 -8.76
C LEU A 5 7.92 12.72 -9.73
N PHE A 6 7.00 13.57 -9.27
CA PHE A 6 5.97 14.19 -10.12
C PHE A 6 6.22 15.66 -10.44
N ASN A 7 7.47 16.03 -10.74
CA ASN A 7 7.77 17.32 -11.35
C ASN A 7 7.45 17.28 -12.86
N SER A 8 6.24 17.69 -13.22
CA SER A 8 5.79 17.76 -14.62
C SER A 8 5.29 19.16 -14.94
N SER A 9 5.76 19.74 -16.04
CA SER A 9 5.22 21.00 -16.58
C SER A 9 3.75 20.91 -17.00
N ARG A 10 3.19 19.70 -17.06
CA ARG A 10 1.77 19.46 -17.35
C ARG A 10 0.90 19.48 -16.10
N LEU A 11 1.47 19.41 -14.89
CA LEU A 11 0.73 19.50 -13.64
C LEU A 11 0.61 20.97 -13.22
N HIS A 12 -0.63 21.42 -13.05
CA HIS A 12 -0.98 22.77 -12.62
C HIS A 12 -2.08 22.70 -11.56
N PHE A 13 -2.11 23.69 -10.66
CA PHE A 13 -3.22 23.80 -9.71
C PHE A 13 -4.47 24.28 -10.42
N SER A 14 -5.59 23.67 -10.08
CA SER A 14 -6.92 24.15 -10.46
C SER A 14 -7.87 23.86 -9.31
N SER A 15 -8.83 24.77 -9.10
CA SER A 15 -10.00 24.47 -8.28
C SER A 15 -10.85 23.41 -9.00
N MET A 16 -11.27 22.37 -8.30
CA MET A 16 -12.08 21.29 -8.86
C MET A 16 -12.97 20.60 -7.82
N HIS A 17 -14.11 20.07 -8.27
CA HIS A 17 -15.07 19.33 -7.47
C HIS A 17 -14.71 17.86 -7.57
N VAL A 18 -14.13 17.33 -6.50
CA VAL A 18 -13.60 15.98 -6.46
C VAL A 18 -14.61 15.03 -5.81
N VAL A 19 -14.99 13.98 -6.54
CA VAL A 19 -15.80 12.88 -6.01
C VAL A 19 -14.96 11.62 -6.09
N ILE A 20 -14.46 11.17 -4.94
CA ILE A 20 -13.73 9.92 -4.78
C ILE A 20 -14.59 8.99 -3.91
N PRO A 21 -14.76 7.71 -4.29
CA PRO A 21 -15.49 6.76 -3.46
C PRO A 21 -14.78 6.59 -2.12
N MET A 22 -15.54 6.35 -1.05
CA MET A 22 -14.96 5.74 0.15
C MET A 22 -14.71 4.28 -0.17
N PHE A 23 -13.52 3.78 0.13
CA PHE A 23 -13.18 2.40 -0.17
C PHE A 23 -12.16 1.84 0.79
N ARG A 24 -12.13 0.52 0.83
CA ARG A 24 -11.03 -0.26 1.37
C ARG A 24 -10.37 -1.03 0.24
N VAL A 25 -9.07 -1.25 0.38
CA VAL A 25 -8.33 -2.26 -0.37
C VAL A 25 -7.39 -2.98 0.58
N GLN A 26 -7.31 -4.30 0.43
CA GLN A 26 -6.30 -5.12 1.06
C GLN A 26 -5.54 -5.85 -0.02
N THR A 27 -4.21 -5.72 -0.01
CA THR A 27 -3.30 -6.39 -0.93
C THR A 27 -2.43 -7.35 -0.16
N GLU A 28 -2.25 -8.54 -0.71
CA GLU A 28 -1.37 -9.56 -0.16
C GLU A 28 -0.51 -10.14 -1.29
N VAL A 29 0.80 -10.16 -1.08
CA VAL A 29 1.77 -10.66 -2.06
C VAL A 29 2.62 -11.73 -1.40
N ASP A 30 2.69 -12.88 -2.06
CA ASP A 30 3.62 -13.96 -1.73
C ASP A 30 4.99 -13.62 -2.33
N LEU A 31 5.91 -13.20 -1.48
CA LEU A 31 7.24 -12.76 -1.88
C LEU A 31 8.10 -13.92 -2.38
N CYS A 32 7.84 -15.14 -1.93
CA CYS A 32 8.51 -16.35 -2.42
C CYS A 32 8.10 -16.71 -3.86
N LYS A 33 7.01 -16.13 -4.39
CA LYS A 33 6.66 -16.24 -5.80
C LYS A 33 7.11 -14.99 -6.58
N ALA A 34 6.83 -13.82 -6.04
CA ALA A 34 7.05 -12.56 -6.73
C ALA A 34 8.55 -12.29 -6.96
N LEU A 35 9.40 -12.47 -5.95
CA LEU A 35 10.82 -12.12 -6.04
C LEU A 35 11.61 -13.10 -6.95
N PRO A 36 11.40 -14.42 -6.89
CA PRO A 36 11.99 -15.34 -7.88
C PRO A 36 11.54 -15.06 -9.32
N PHE A 37 10.26 -14.73 -9.52
CA PHE A 37 9.76 -14.31 -10.83
C PHE A 37 10.47 -13.05 -11.36
N LEU A 38 10.88 -12.15 -10.47
CA LEU A 38 11.68 -10.96 -10.78
C LEU A 38 13.19 -11.24 -10.90
N GLY A 39 13.61 -12.51 -10.78
CA GLY A 39 15.00 -12.95 -10.96
C GLY A 39 15.77 -13.23 -9.67
N MET A 40 15.19 -12.95 -8.50
CA MET A 40 15.81 -13.19 -7.20
C MET A 40 15.52 -14.63 -6.72
N ASN A 41 16.26 -15.59 -7.27
CA ASN A 41 16.02 -17.01 -7.00
C ASN A 41 16.86 -17.55 -5.84
N ASN A 42 18.15 -17.23 -5.80
CA ASN A 42 19.10 -17.85 -4.85
C ASN A 42 18.72 -17.72 -3.37
N PRO A 43 18.19 -16.58 -2.87
CA PRO A 43 17.83 -16.44 -1.45
C PRO A 43 16.74 -17.41 -0.98
N PHE A 44 15.98 -18.01 -1.90
CA PHE A 44 14.86 -18.93 -1.62
C PHE A 44 15.22 -20.40 -1.91
N ASP A 45 16.45 -20.67 -2.33
CA ASP A 45 16.94 -22.00 -2.69
C ASP A 45 17.94 -22.46 -1.62
N SER A 46 17.62 -23.53 -0.90
CA SER A 46 18.44 -24.08 0.19
C SER A 46 19.87 -24.39 -0.25
N ASP A 47 20.07 -24.85 -1.49
CA ASP A 47 21.38 -25.26 -1.99
C ASP A 47 22.22 -24.08 -2.51
N ARG A 48 21.59 -22.92 -2.71
CA ARG A 48 22.22 -21.74 -3.36
C ARG A 48 22.14 -20.46 -2.53
N ALA A 49 21.36 -20.46 -1.46
CA ALA A 49 21.24 -19.34 -0.55
C ALA A 49 22.56 -19.12 0.18
N ASP A 50 23.02 -17.88 0.20
CA ASP A 50 24.19 -17.46 0.96
C ASP A 50 23.79 -16.32 1.89
N PHE A 51 23.56 -16.68 3.15
CA PHE A 51 23.28 -15.76 4.25
C PHE A 51 24.41 -15.74 5.29
N SER A 52 25.64 -16.06 4.88
CA SER A 52 26.83 -16.04 5.75
C SER A 52 27.09 -14.67 6.38
N GLY A 53 26.63 -13.58 5.75
CA GLY A 53 26.67 -12.23 6.33
C GLY A 53 25.68 -11.97 7.48
N ILE A 54 24.73 -12.89 7.72
CA ILE A 54 23.72 -12.79 8.78
C ILE A 54 24.02 -13.78 9.91
N SER A 55 24.43 -15.01 9.57
CA SER A 55 24.65 -16.09 10.53
C SER A 55 25.58 -17.16 9.94
N ASP A 56 26.33 -17.83 10.82
CA ASP A 56 27.18 -18.99 10.47
C ASP A 56 26.40 -20.32 10.40
N VAL A 57 25.06 -20.26 10.46
CA VAL A 57 24.21 -21.44 10.40
C VAL A 57 24.16 -21.99 8.98
N ASP A 58 24.44 -23.30 8.84
CA ASP A 58 24.34 -24.01 7.58
C ASP A 58 22.89 -24.02 7.05
N ASN A 59 22.79 -24.01 5.72
CA ASN A 59 21.51 -24.12 4.99
C ASN A 59 20.46 -23.07 5.37
N LEU A 60 20.90 -21.88 5.82
CA LEU A 60 20.00 -20.77 6.07
C LEU A 60 19.46 -20.25 4.74
N HIS A 61 18.14 -20.16 4.60
CA HIS A 61 17.48 -19.65 3.40
C HIS A 61 16.15 -18.95 3.75
N ILE A 62 15.56 -18.20 2.82
CA ILE A 62 14.22 -17.66 3.00
C ILE A 62 13.21 -18.78 2.74
N ASP A 63 12.48 -19.14 3.79
CA ASP A 63 11.47 -20.20 3.77
C ASP A 63 10.09 -19.65 3.40
N SER A 64 9.75 -18.46 3.90
CA SER A 64 8.50 -17.79 3.54
C SER A 64 8.63 -16.28 3.55
N GLY A 65 7.78 -15.62 2.76
CA GLY A 65 7.76 -14.17 2.66
C GLY A 65 6.40 -13.66 2.25
N LYS A 66 5.88 -12.69 2.99
CA LYS A 66 4.57 -12.11 2.75
C LYS A 66 4.63 -10.59 2.92
N GLU A 67 4.12 -9.89 1.92
CA GLU A 67 3.80 -8.47 2.03
C GLU A 67 2.28 -8.33 2.12
N SER A 68 1.81 -7.54 3.08
CA SER A 68 0.41 -7.25 3.28
C SER A 68 0.22 -5.78 3.51
N ALA A 69 -0.70 -5.18 2.76
CA ALA A 69 -1.03 -3.78 2.92
C ALA A 69 -2.54 -3.58 2.92
N TYR A 70 -2.96 -2.60 3.70
CA TYR A 70 -4.34 -2.19 3.89
C TYR A 70 -4.42 -0.69 3.66
N LEU A 71 -5.29 -0.28 2.75
CA LEU A 71 -5.62 1.11 2.51
C LEU A 71 -7.12 1.30 2.74
N GLN A 72 -7.49 2.28 3.56
CA GLN A 72 -8.85 2.76 3.69
C GLN A 72 -8.89 4.25 3.42
N VAL A 73 -9.80 4.64 2.53
CA VAL A 73 -10.15 6.03 2.27
C VAL A 73 -11.56 6.27 2.78
N SER A 74 -11.71 7.17 3.74
CA SER A 74 -12.99 7.57 4.33
C SER A 74 -13.10 9.10 4.35
N ARG A 75 -14.25 9.62 4.81
CA ARG A 75 -14.42 11.07 5.01
C ARG A 75 -13.46 11.65 6.06
N SER A 76 -13.09 10.87 7.07
CA SER A 76 -12.18 11.29 8.14
C SER A 76 -10.69 11.24 7.74
N GLY A 77 -10.39 10.90 6.48
CA GLY A 77 -9.03 10.82 5.96
C GLY A 77 -8.63 9.44 5.45
N ILE A 78 -7.32 9.22 5.37
CA ILE A 78 -6.71 8.00 4.82
C ILE A 78 -6.05 7.21 5.95
N ARG A 79 -6.34 5.91 6.03
CA ARG A 79 -5.64 4.97 6.90
C ARG A 79 -4.85 3.98 6.05
N LEU A 80 -3.56 3.87 6.29
CA LEU A 80 -2.66 2.96 5.58
C LEU A 80 -1.87 2.13 6.60
N PHE A 81 -1.81 0.83 6.35
CA PHE A 81 -0.90 -0.09 7.02
C PHE A 81 -0.20 -0.92 5.95
N SER A 82 1.11 -1.09 6.06
CA SER A 82 1.87 -2.00 5.20
C SER A 82 2.88 -2.75 6.05
N VAL A 83 2.95 -4.07 5.88
CA VAL A 83 3.82 -4.96 6.62
C VAL A 83 4.42 -5.96 5.63
N GLY A 84 5.75 -5.94 5.54
CA GLY A 84 6.53 -6.98 4.87
C GLY A 84 7.18 -7.89 5.92
N THR A 85 7.07 -9.20 5.72
CA THR A 85 7.72 -10.19 6.59
C THR A 85 8.45 -11.20 5.73
N LEU A 86 9.70 -11.49 6.08
CA LEU A 86 10.47 -12.61 5.56
C LEU A 86 10.82 -13.51 6.74
N CYS A 87 10.56 -14.80 6.61
CA CYS A 87 10.94 -15.81 7.59
C CYS A 87 12.12 -16.59 7.02
N LEU A 88 13.20 -16.69 7.79
CA LEU A 88 14.33 -17.54 7.46
C LEU A 88 14.11 -18.94 8.04
N GLY A 89 14.37 -19.94 7.21
CA GLY A 89 14.38 -21.36 7.59
C GLY A 89 15.80 -21.91 7.57
N THR A 90 16.01 -22.92 8.40
CA THR A 90 17.17 -23.82 8.42
C THR A 90 16.64 -25.18 8.88
N ASP A 91 17.46 -26.22 8.84
CA ASP A 91 17.09 -27.61 9.20
C ASP A 91 16.70 -27.77 10.69
N ARG A 92 16.71 -26.68 11.48
CA ARG A 92 16.26 -26.62 12.87
C ARG A 92 15.43 -25.36 13.18
N HIS A 93 14.12 -25.57 13.34
CA HIS A 93 13.09 -24.73 13.98
C HIS A 93 12.89 -23.27 13.49
N GLN A 94 11.64 -22.97 13.13
CA GLN A 94 11.14 -21.64 12.75
C GLN A 94 10.89 -20.72 13.96
N PHE A 95 11.24 -19.44 13.82
CA PHE A 95 10.80 -18.35 14.70
C PHE A 95 9.85 -17.39 13.96
N ARG A 96 8.84 -16.88 14.67
CA ARG A 96 7.89 -15.86 14.21
C ARG A 96 7.75 -14.75 15.26
N HIS A 97 7.64 -13.50 14.82
CA HIS A 97 7.34 -12.34 15.65
C HIS A 97 6.14 -11.57 15.07
N PRO A 98 5.21 -11.02 15.88
CA PRO A 98 4.07 -10.26 15.38
C PRO A 98 4.15 -8.74 15.63
N ASP A 99 3.20 -8.04 15.01
CA ASP A 99 2.63 -6.69 15.26
C ASP A 99 3.02 -5.54 14.32
N LEU A 100 2.10 -4.56 14.17
CA LEU A 100 2.30 -3.08 14.21
C LEU A 100 1.00 -2.23 13.94
N PHE A 101 0.60 -1.48 14.98
CA PHE A 101 0.05 -0.08 15.14
C PHE A 101 -1.33 0.45 14.67
N GLU A 102 -1.77 1.51 15.38
CA GLU A 102 -3.03 2.30 15.30
C GLU A 102 -2.83 3.70 14.63
N VAL A 103 -3.90 4.32 14.10
CA VAL A 103 -3.87 5.59 13.30
C VAL A 103 -4.64 6.75 13.97
N PRO A 104 -4.13 8.00 13.94
CA PRO A 104 -4.81 9.18 14.52
C PRO A 104 -5.81 9.86 13.57
N ASN A 105 -6.66 10.75 14.12
CA ASN A 105 -7.74 11.47 13.43
C ASN A 105 -7.33 12.91 13.03
N LEU A 106 -7.85 13.44 11.91
CA LEU A 106 -7.59 14.79 11.40
C LEU A 106 -8.91 15.58 11.18
N GLU A 107 -8.89 16.89 11.43
CA GLU A 107 -10.04 17.82 11.35
C GLU A 107 -10.30 18.37 9.93
N GLU A 108 -11.56 18.74 9.66
CA GLU A 108 -12.06 19.10 8.32
C GLU A 108 -11.74 20.56 7.89
N PRO A 109 -11.40 20.83 6.62
CA PRO A 109 -11.18 22.19 6.12
C PRO A 109 -12.48 22.92 5.75
N GLY A 110 -12.52 24.22 6.05
CA GLY A 110 -13.64 25.13 5.78
C GLY A 110 -13.88 25.50 4.31
N GLU A 111 -15.11 25.93 4.04
CA GLU A 111 -15.70 26.11 2.71
C GLU A 111 -15.14 27.31 1.92
N MET A 112 -15.02 27.17 0.60
CA MET A 112 -14.70 28.25 -0.34
C MET A 112 -15.61 28.21 -1.59
N GLU A 113 -15.98 29.41 -2.07
CA GLU A 113 -17.00 29.62 -3.10
C GLU A 113 -16.58 29.29 -4.54
N ALA A 114 -17.61 28.97 -5.34
CA ALA A 114 -17.52 28.35 -6.65
C ALA A 114 -17.38 29.34 -7.81
N LYS A 115 -16.28 29.25 -8.55
CA LYS A 115 -16.17 29.77 -9.91
C LYS A 115 -15.42 28.76 -10.79
N ASP A 116 -16.08 28.33 -11.86
CA ASP A 116 -15.66 27.31 -12.84
C ASP A 116 -14.95 26.10 -12.22
N ILE A 117 -15.70 25.38 -11.40
CA ILE A 117 -15.19 24.18 -10.76
C ILE A 117 -15.23 23.02 -11.77
N HIS A 118 -14.07 22.66 -12.32
CA HIS A 118 -13.91 21.40 -13.07
C HIS A 118 -14.29 20.22 -12.16
N SER A 119 -15.02 19.22 -12.65
CA SER A 119 -15.35 18.04 -11.83
C SER A 119 -14.40 16.88 -12.12
N PHE A 120 -13.92 16.24 -11.05
CA PHE A 120 -13.14 15.01 -11.11
C PHE A 120 -13.89 13.91 -10.36
N VAL A 121 -14.57 13.05 -11.10
CA VAL A 121 -15.42 11.98 -10.54
C VAL A 121 -14.78 10.63 -10.82
N VAL A 122 -14.44 9.90 -9.77
CA VAL A 122 -13.82 8.57 -9.85
C VAL A 122 -14.91 7.50 -9.87
N ASN A 123 -15.43 7.22 -11.06
CA ASN A 123 -16.51 6.24 -11.29
C ASN A 123 -16.10 5.04 -12.18
N GLN A 124 -14.80 4.89 -12.43
CA GLN A 124 -14.20 3.84 -13.25
C GLN A 124 -12.87 3.40 -12.64
N PRO A 125 -12.26 2.27 -13.09
CA PRO A 125 -11.02 1.79 -12.51
C PRO A 125 -9.91 2.87 -12.49
N PHE A 126 -9.23 3.00 -11.36
CA PHE A 126 -8.24 4.05 -11.11
C PHE A 126 -7.01 3.51 -10.39
N THR A 127 -5.93 4.28 -10.38
CA THR A 127 -4.69 3.94 -9.65
C THR A 127 -4.50 4.93 -8.50
N VAL A 128 -4.09 4.41 -7.36
CA VAL A 128 -3.70 5.18 -6.18
C VAL A 128 -2.20 4.99 -5.98
N ILE A 129 -1.50 6.10 -5.75
CA ILE A 129 -0.08 6.11 -5.41
C ILE A 129 0.08 7.04 -4.20
N LEU A 130 0.67 6.53 -3.12
CA LEU A 130 1.06 7.32 -1.96
C LEU A 130 2.57 7.49 -1.99
N ILE A 131 3.02 8.74 -1.89
CA ILE A 131 4.43 9.10 -2.00
C ILE A 131 4.79 9.98 -0.81
N ASP A 132 5.93 9.67 -0.19
CA ASP A 132 6.57 10.59 0.73
C ASP A 132 7.27 11.70 -0.05
N ARG A 133 6.95 12.96 0.26
CA ARG A 133 7.42 14.11 -0.53
C ARG A 133 8.87 14.49 -0.28
N GLU A 134 9.45 14.05 0.83
CA GLU A 134 10.82 14.40 1.19
C GLU A 134 11.81 13.39 0.62
N SER A 135 11.51 12.10 0.75
CA SER A 135 12.34 11.01 0.27
C SER A 135 12.03 10.54 -1.15
N ASP A 136 10.95 11.03 -1.75
CA ASP A 136 10.42 10.57 -3.03
C ASP A 136 10.07 9.07 -3.06
N CYS A 137 9.93 8.44 -1.90
CA CYS A 137 9.62 7.02 -1.80
C CYS A 137 8.13 6.78 -2.10
N VAL A 138 7.86 5.79 -2.96
CA VAL A 138 6.51 5.25 -3.13
C VAL A 138 6.19 4.40 -1.90
N LEU A 139 5.26 4.88 -1.08
CA LEU A 139 4.80 4.20 0.13
C LEU A 139 3.75 3.13 -0.19
N TYR A 140 2.95 3.36 -1.23
CA TYR A 140 1.91 2.43 -1.64
C TYR A 140 1.51 2.66 -3.09
N GLN A 141 1.23 1.58 -3.83
CA GLN A 141 0.68 1.66 -5.18
C GLN A 141 -0.34 0.54 -5.39
N ALA A 142 -1.54 0.90 -5.82
CA ALA A 142 -2.57 -0.09 -6.15
C ALA A 142 -3.48 0.37 -7.29
N ARG A 143 -3.98 -0.60 -8.05
CA ARG A 143 -5.03 -0.38 -9.05
C ARG A 143 -6.37 -0.84 -8.50
N ILE A 144 -7.31 0.07 -8.38
CA ILE A 144 -8.66 -0.16 -7.89
C ILE A 144 -9.58 -0.42 -9.09
N LYS A 145 -10.10 -1.65 -9.20
CA LYS A 145 -11.10 -2.00 -10.23
C LYS A 145 -12.52 -1.86 -9.70
N VAL A 146 -12.75 -2.37 -8.48
CA VAL A 146 -14.01 -2.27 -7.75
C VAL A 146 -13.65 -1.86 -6.32
N PRO A 147 -14.05 -0.66 -5.86
CA PRO A 147 -13.79 -0.23 -4.49
C PRO A 147 -14.62 -1.06 -3.51
N GLU A 148 -13.99 -1.70 -2.52
CA GLU A 148 -14.74 -2.41 -1.47
C GLU A 148 -15.40 -1.40 -0.53
N PRO A 149 -16.69 -1.55 -0.21
CA PRO A 149 -17.36 -0.66 0.72
C PRO A 149 -16.75 -0.81 2.12
N VAL A 150 -16.65 0.31 2.83
CA VAL A 150 -16.22 0.32 4.23
C VAL A 150 -17.33 -0.32 5.07
N SER A 151 -17.08 -1.50 5.68
CA SER A 151 -18.06 -2.18 6.53
C SER A 151 -18.59 -1.25 7.63
N GLY A 152 -19.87 -0.89 7.51
CA GLY A 152 -20.54 0.10 8.36
C GLY A 152 -21.72 0.80 7.68
N SER A 153 -21.79 0.83 6.34
CA SER A 153 -22.98 1.29 5.63
C SER A 153 -24.04 0.18 5.53
N LYS A 154 -24.81 -0.04 6.60
CA LYS A 154 -26.19 -0.51 6.38
C LYS A 154 -26.87 0.58 5.56
N LEU A 155 -27.11 0.30 4.28
CA LEU A 155 -28.12 1.04 3.52
C LEU A 155 -29.43 0.96 4.33
N PRO A 156 -30.11 2.08 4.62
CA PRO A 156 -31.45 1.99 5.19
C PRO A 156 -32.31 1.23 4.18
N ALA A 157 -32.95 0.16 4.64
CA ALA A 157 -33.96 -0.53 3.86
C ALA A 157 -35.04 0.49 3.48
N THR A 158 -35.18 0.76 2.19
CA THR A 158 -36.34 1.46 1.65
C THR A 158 -37.57 0.58 1.89
N ASN A 159 -38.47 1.05 2.75
CA ASN A 159 -39.87 0.59 2.80
C ASN A 159 -40.64 1.14 1.61
#